data_AF-A0A9K3E8E6-F1
#
_entry.id   AF-A0A9K3E8E6-F1
#
_cell.length_a   1.000
_cell.length_b   1.000
_cell.length_c   1.000
_cell.angle_alpha   90.00
_cell.angle_beta   90.00
_cell.angle_gamma   90.00
#
_symmetry.space_group_name_H-M   'P 1'
#
loop_
_entity.id
_entity.type
_entity.pdbx_description
1 polymer ?
#
loop_
_entity_poly.entity_id
_entity_poly.type
_entity_poly.pdbx_seq_one_letter_code
_entity_poly.pdbx_strand_id
1 'polypeptide(L)'
;MADEEEAAHLERIFKRFDTNGDGKISSTELGEALKTLGSVSPEEVQRMMAKLDTDGDGFISFQEYMDFCNANKGLMRDVAKLL
;
A
#
# COMPACT_ATOMS: atom_id res chain seq x y z
N MET A 1 -8.26 4.49 -21.15
CA MET A 1 -6.97 3.85 -21.51
C MET A 1 -5.87 4.16 -20.49
N ALA A 2 -5.84 5.30 -19.80
CA ALA A 2 -4.88 5.54 -18.71
C ALA A 2 -5.29 4.87 -17.38
N ASP A 3 -6.59 4.76 -17.12
CA ASP A 3 -7.10 4.24 -15.83
C ASP A 3 -6.94 2.73 -15.65
N GLU A 4 -6.97 1.94 -16.75
CA GLU A 4 -6.77 0.49 -16.69
C GLU A 4 -5.32 0.10 -16.39
N GLU A 5 -4.33 0.84 -16.90
CA GLU A 5 -2.93 0.60 -16.56
C GLU A 5 -2.62 0.99 -15.12
N GLU A 6 -3.17 2.10 -14.61
CA GLU A 6 -3.04 2.46 -13.19
C GLU A 6 -3.69 1.39 -12.31
N ALA A 7 -4.91 0.94 -12.62
CA ALA A 7 -5.59 -0.11 -11.84
C ALA A 7 -4.81 -1.43 -11.83
N ALA A 8 -4.34 -1.91 -13.00
CA ALA A 8 -3.56 -3.14 -13.09
C ALA A 8 -2.21 -3.03 -12.35
N HIS A 9 -1.59 -1.86 -12.40
CA HIS A 9 -0.34 -1.60 -11.70
C HIS A 9 -0.54 -1.54 -10.18
N LEU A 10 -1.59 -0.85 -9.73
CA LEU A 10 -1.99 -0.79 -8.32
C LEU A 10 -2.32 -2.18 -7.79
N GLU A 11 -3.06 -3.00 -8.54
CA GLU A 11 -3.37 -4.39 -8.15
C GLU A 11 -2.10 -5.24 -8.03
N ARG A 12 -1.15 -5.07 -8.94
CA ARG A 12 0.10 -5.82 -8.95
C ARG A 12 1.01 -5.46 -7.77
N ILE A 13 1.06 -4.17 -7.42
CA ILE A 13 1.77 -3.71 -6.23
C ILE A 13 1.01 -4.20 -4.99
N PHE A 14 -0.30 -4.03 -4.94
CA PHE A 14 -1.12 -4.47 -3.82
C PHE A 14 -0.91 -5.95 -3.50
N LYS A 15 -0.92 -6.84 -4.50
CA LYS A 15 -0.59 -8.28 -4.36
C LYS A 15 0.85 -8.57 -3.94
N ARG A 16 1.74 -7.59 -4.06
CA ARG A 16 3.14 -7.68 -3.61
C ARG A 16 3.26 -7.37 -2.12
N PHE A 17 2.39 -6.49 -1.62
CA PHE A 17 2.29 -6.17 -0.21
C PHE A 17 1.42 -7.20 0.53
N ASP A 18 0.26 -7.55 -0.03
CA ASP A 18 -0.63 -8.62 0.44
C ASP A 18 0.03 -9.98 0.18
N THR A 19 0.80 -10.42 1.18
CA THR A 19 1.59 -11.65 1.10
C THR A 19 0.70 -12.86 1.39
N ASN A 20 -0.35 -12.64 2.18
CA ASN A 20 -1.29 -13.67 2.59
C ASN A 20 -2.39 -13.92 1.52
N GLY A 21 -2.66 -12.95 0.64
CA GLY A 21 -3.61 -13.03 -0.47
C GLY A 21 -5.07 -12.84 -0.07
N ASP A 22 -5.37 -12.21 1.06
CA ASP A 22 -6.73 -11.98 1.56
C ASP A 22 -7.39 -10.74 0.96
N GLY A 23 -6.68 -10.00 0.11
CA GLY A 23 -7.21 -8.82 -0.57
C GLY A 23 -7.16 -7.55 0.29
N LYS A 24 -6.40 -7.56 1.39
CA LYS A 24 -6.20 -6.42 2.29
C LYS A 24 -4.77 -6.42 2.84
N ILE A 25 -4.21 -5.23 3.09
CA ILE A 25 -2.84 -5.13 3.61
C ILE A 25 -2.90 -4.86 5.11
N SER A 26 -2.41 -5.79 5.91
CA SER A 26 -2.30 -5.61 7.37
C SER A 26 -1.11 -4.74 7.78
N SER A 27 -1.13 -4.21 9.01
CA SER A 27 0.01 -3.46 9.61
C SER A 27 1.33 -4.21 9.50
N THR A 28 1.27 -5.52 9.71
CA THR A 28 2.43 -6.39 9.61
C THR A 28 2.96 -6.44 8.18
N GLU A 29 2.10 -6.69 7.21
CA GLU A 29 2.48 -6.80 5.78
C GLU A 29 2.99 -5.48 5.22
N LEU A 30 2.31 -4.38 5.55
CA LEU A 30 2.78 -3.05 5.19
C LEU A 30 4.17 -2.80 5.76
N GLY A 31 4.40 -3.16 7.03
CA GLY A 31 5.69 -3.01 7.69
C GLY A 31 6.80 -3.88 7.10
N GLU A 32 6.52 -5.11 6.69
CA GLU A 32 7.49 -6.00 6.04
C GLU A 32 7.87 -5.52 4.64
N ALA A 33 6.90 -5.09 3.86
CA ALA A 33 7.16 -4.54 2.54
C ALA A 33 7.89 -3.19 2.62
N LEU A 34 7.49 -2.32 3.55
CA LEU A 34 8.18 -1.06 3.82
C LEU A 34 9.61 -1.30 4.30
N LYS A 35 9.86 -2.30 5.17
CA LYS A 35 11.21 -2.73 5.58
C LYS A 35 12.11 -3.11 4.40
N THR A 36 11.51 -3.68 3.35
CA THR A 36 12.22 -4.09 2.14
C THR A 36 12.58 -2.89 1.26
N LEU A 37 11.73 -1.85 1.26
CA LEU A 37 11.95 -0.59 0.54
C LEU A 37 12.85 0.40 1.30
N GLY A 38 12.95 0.28 2.63
CA GLY A 38 13.84 1.06 3.49
C GLY A 38 13.68 0.72 4.98
N SER A 39 14.58 1.19 5.85
CA SER A 39 14.41 1.03 7.30
C SER A 39 13.33 1.96 7.82
N VAL A 40 12.10 1.47 7.88
CA VAL A 40 10.94 2.18 8.46
C VAL A 40 10.58 1.53 9.80
N SER A 41 10.46 2.35 10.84
CA SER A 41 10.13 1.89 12.19
C SER A 41 8.66 1.47 12.29
N PRO A 42 8.31 0.51 13.17
CA PRO A 42 6.92 0.10 13.39
C PRO A 42 5.99 1.27 13.75
N GLU A 43 6.49 2.28 14.47
CA GLU A 43 5.73 3.50 14.75
C GLU A 43 5.38 4.32 13.49
N GLU A 44 6.29 4.35 12.50
CA GLU A 44 6.05 5.03 11.24
C GLU A 44 5.03 4.25 10.40
N VAL A 45 5.13 2.92 10.40
CA VAL A 45 4.14 2.03 9.76
C VAL A 45 2.76 2.26 10.36
N GLN A 46 2.67 2.37 11.69
CA GLN A 46 1.41 2.62 12.38
C GLN A 46 0.84 4.01 12.05
N ARG A 47 1.70 5.04 11.94
CA ARG A 47 1.31 6.39 11.50
C ARG A 47 0.85 6.41 10.04
N MET A 48 1.51 5.67 9.17
CA MET A 48 1.10 5.53 7.76
C MET A 48 -0.24 4.79 7.70
N MET A 49 -0.36 3.68 8.42
CA MET A 49 -1.58 2.90 8.47
C MET A 49 -2.75 3.75 8.94
N ALA A 50 -2.63 4.50 10.03
CA ALA A 50 -3.69 5.42 10.49
C ALA A 50 -4.02 6.57 9.51
N LYS A 51 -3.17 6.82 8.50
CA LYS A 51 -3.46 7.76 7.39
C LYS A 51 -4.10 7.09 6.18
N LEU A 52 -3.86 5.79 6.01
CA LEU A 52 -4.34 4.98 4.88
C LEU A 52 -5.69 4.33 5.21
N ASP A 53 -5.75 3.70 6.38
CA ASP A 53 -6.91 3.07 7.00
C ASP A 53 -7.88 4.17 7.45
N THR A 54 -8.89 4.41 6.62
CA THR A 54 -9.87 5.48 6.81
C THR A 54 -11.08 4.97 7.59
N ASP A 55 -11.36 3.67 7.46
CA ASP A 55 -12.45 2.97 8.17
C ASP A 55 -12.04 2.56 9.61
N GLY A 56 -10.74 2.38 9.84
CA GLY A 56 -10.17 2.06 11.15
C GLY A 56 -10.22 0.56 11.48
N ASP A 57 -10.33 -0.33 10.50
CA ASP A 57 -10.34 -1.78 10.74
C ASP A 57 -8.94 -2.36 11.00
N GLY A 58 -7.88 -1.56 10.83
CA GLY A 58 -6.49 -1.96 10.98
C GLY A 58 -5.91 -2.66 9.76
N PHE A 59 -6.61 -2.62 8.62
CA PHE A 59 -6.21 -3.12 7.32
C PHE A 59 -6.36 -2.03 6.26
N ILE A 60 -5.68 -2.20 5.13
CA ILE A 60 -5.84 -1.31 3.99
C ILE A 60 -6.52 -2.10 2.89
N SER A 61 -7.76 -1.75 2.60
CA SER A 61 -8.52 -2.33 1.51
C SER A 61 -8.02 -1.83 0.16
N PHE A 62 -8.25 -2.58 -0.91
CA PHE A 62 -7.86 -2.16 -2.27
C PHE A 62 -8.43 -0.78 -2.65
N GLN A 63 -9.64 -0.47 -2.18
CA GLN A 63 -10.30 0.83 -2.40
C GLN A 63 -9.54 1.98 -1.72
N GLU A 64 -9.14 1.80 -0.46
CA GLU A 64 -8.40 2.80 0.33
C GLU A 64 -6.99 2.98 -0.22
N TYR A 65 -6.37 1.88 -0.64
CA TYR A 65 -5.10 1.88 -1.34
C TYR A 65 -5.18 2.71 -2.63
N MET A 66 -6.22 2.52 -3.45
CA MET A 66 -6.42 3.31 -4.66
C MET A 66 -6.59 4.80 -4.35
N ASP A 67 -7.41 5.14 -3.37
CA ASP A 67 -7.65 6.53 -2.98
C ASP A 67 -6.36 7.21 -2.52
N PHE A 68 -5.59 6.50 -1.68
CA PHE A 68 -4.28 6.97 -1.23
C PHE A 68 -3.28 7.12 -2.38
N CYS A 69 -3.23 6.17 -3.32
CA CYS A 69 -2.36 6.26 -4.48
C CYS A 69 -2.73 7.44 -5.36
N ASN A 70 -4.02 7.74 -5.49
CA ASN A 70 -4.49 8.90 -6.22
C ASN A 70 -4.11 10.21 -5.51
N ALA A 71 -4.18 10.23 -4.18
CA ALA A 71 -3.76 11.35 -3.35
C ALA A 71 -2.23 11.53 -3.29
N ASN A 72 -1.46 10.44 -3.36
CA ASN A 72 -0.01 10.39 -3.18
C ASN A 72 0.71 9.68 -4.34
N LYS A 73 0.38 10.06 -5.58
CA LYS A 73 0.96 9.46 -6.81
C LYS A 73 2.49 9.46 -6.85
N GLY A 74 3.15 10.38 -6.14
CA GLY A 74 4.61 10.46 -6.06
C GLY A 74 5.22 9.27 -5.34
N LEU A 75 4.78 9.00 -4.11
CA LEU A 75 5.34 7.95 -3.26
C LEU A 75 5.13 6.56 -3.88
N MET A 76 3.93 6.30 -4.40
CA MET A 76 3.64 5.00 -5.01
C MET A 76 4.37 4.78 -6.32
N ARG A 77 4.69 5.84 -7.08
CA ARG A 77 5.51 5.72 -8.29
C ARG A 77 6.94 5.29 -8.01
N ASP A 78 7.49 5.63 -6.85
CA ASP A 78 8.85 5.23 -6.50
C ASP A 78 8.88 3.79 -5.98
N VAL A 79 7.89 3.40 -5.17
CA VAL A 79 7.68 2.01 -4.75
C VAL A 79 7.43 1.09 -5.96
N ALA A 80 6.57 1.52 -6.87
CA ALA A 80 6.26 0.87 -8.14
C ALA A 80 7.47 0.53 -9.01
N LYS A 81 8.50 1.38 -8.99
CA LYS A 81 9.72 1.17 -9.80
C LYS A 81 10.71 0.22 -9.14
N LEU A 82 10.54 -0.04 -7.84
CA LEU A 82 11.43 -0.87 -7.03
C LEU A 82 10.96 -2.33 -6.95
N LEU A 83 9.73 -2.62 -7.38
CA LEU A 83 9.08 -3.93 -7.36
C LEU A 83 8.91 -4.51 -8.76
#